data_AF-A0A2M7CU79-F1
#
_entry.id   AF-A0A2M7CU79-F1
#
_cell.length_a   1.000
_cell.length_b   1.000
_cell.length_c   1.000
_cell.angle_alpha   90.00
_cell.angle_beta   90.00
_cell.angle_gamma   90.00
#
_symmetry.space_group_name_H-M   'P 1'
#
loop_
_entity.id
_entity.type
_entity.pdbx_description
1 polymer ?
#
loop_
_entity_poly.entity_id
_entity_poly.type
_entity_poly.pdbx_seq_one_letter_code
_entity_poly.pdbx_strand_id
1 'polypeptide(L)'
;MILDTAHLQRCISTLESSLTLYRQAEAESIHQEVFRNAIVKGCELTQETSFKLLKRALKDFGHGGKKLDAMPIKELLRLSATHGLMNLAEVERWFVYRDNRNSTAHDYGEGFAKQTLLLLPGFIDDARRLASHLGDRFRDPG
;
A
#
# COMPACT_ATOMS: atom_id res chain seq x y z
N MET A 1 17.84 3.20 12.90
CA MET A 1 16.58 3.34 13.67
C MET A 1 15.78 2.05 13.56
N ILE A 2 14.95 1.69 14.56
CA ILE A 2 14.06 0.52 14.48
C ILE A 2 12.75 0.90 13.78
N LEU A 3 12.26 0.09 12.84
CA LEU A 3 10.94 0.24 12.21
C LEU A 3 9.99 -0.89 12.66
N ASP A 4 8.84 -0.50 13.21
CA ASP A 4 7.75 -1.43 13.46
C ASP A 4 6.81 -1.48 12.25
N THR A 5 6.72 -2.66 11.63
CA THR A 5 5.86 -2.91 10.46
C THR A 5 4.55 -3.62 10.83
N ALA A 6 4.30 -3.90 12.12
CA ALA A 6 3.10 -4.63 12.58
C ALA A 6 1.79 -3.91 12.26
N HIS A 7 1.79 -2.58 12.21
CA HIS A 7 0.60 -1.84 11.76
C HIS A 7 0.34 -2.06 10.26
N LEU A 8 1.38 -1.99 9.42
CA LEU A 8 1.27 -2.27 7.99
C LEU A 8 0.80 -3.70 7.73
N GLN A 9 1.38 -4.67 8.42
CA GLN A 9 0.97 -6.09 8.32
C GLN A 9 -0.50 -6.27 8.68
N ARG A 10 -1.00 -5.62 9.73
CA ARG A 10 -2.43 -5.65 10.09
C ARG A 10 -3.30 -5.04 8.99
N CYS A 11 -2.93 -3.89 8.43
CA CYS A 11 -3.68 -3.29 7.32
C CYS A 11 -3.75 -4.22 6.11
N ILE A 12 -2.65 -4.88 5.76
CA ILE A 12 -2.59 -5.84 4.65
C ILE A 12 -3.50 -7.05 4.92
N SER A 13 -3.43 -7.63 6.12
CA SER A 13 -4.27 -8.79 6.48
C SER A 13 -5.76 -8.47 6.45
N THR A 14 -6.16 -7.27 6.92
CA THR A 14 -7.54 -6.81 6.84
C THR A 14 -7.99 -6.61 5.39
N LEU A 15 -7.13 -6.02 4.54
CA LEU A 15 -7.40 -5.84 3.12
C LEU A 15 -7.60 -7.19 2.41
N GLU A 16 -6.71 -8.16 2.63
CA GLU A 16 -6.81 -9.49 2.04
C GLU A 16 -8.07 -10.24 2.51
N SER A 17 -8.39 -10.14 3.80
CA SER A 17 -9.62 -10.71 4.35
C SER A 17 -10.86 -10.08 3.70
N SER A 18 -10.86 -8.75 3.54
CA SER A 18 -11.97 -8.03 2.88
C SER A 18 -12.13 -8.46 1.42
N LEU A 19 -11.02 -8.64 0.69
CA LEU A 19 -11.03 -9.15 -0.68
C LEU A 19 -11.56 -10.58 -0.77
N THR A 20 -11.18 -11.43 0.18
CA THR A 20 -11.66 -12.82 0.24
C THR A 20 -13.16 -12.87 0.49
N LEU A 21 -13.65 -12.13 1.48
CA LEU A 21 -15.07 -12.05 1.81
C LEU A 21 -15.90 -11.42 0.69
N TYR A 22 -15.37 -10.39 0.02
CA TYR A 22 -16.02 -9.80 -1.17
C TYR A 22 -16.26 -10.83 -2.27
N ARG A 23 -15.27 -11.70 -2.53
CA ARG A 23 -15.36 -12.76 -3.56
C ARG A 23 -16.33 -13.88 -3.20
N GLN A 24 -16.61 -14.06 -1.91
CA GLN A 24 -17.53 -15.08 -1.40
C GLN A 24 -18.96 -14.56 -1.24
N ALA A 25 -19.13 -13.25 -1.08
CA ALA A 25 -20.44 -12.63 -0.96
C ALA A 25 -21.25 -12.77 -2.26
N GLU A 26 -22.56 -12.91 -2.09
CA GLU A 26 -23.53 -12.91 -3.19
C GLU A 26 -23.41 -11.61 -3.99
N ALA A 27 -23.44 -11.73 -5.33
CA ALA A 27 -23.35 -10.60 -6.23
C ALA A 27 -24.46 -9.59 -5.95
N GLU A 28 -24.12 -8.30 -5.93
CA GLU A 28 -25.05 -7.19 -5.67
C GLU A 28 -25.71 -7.20 -4.28
N SER A 29 -25.27 -8.08 -3.38
CA SER A 29 -25.72 -8.06 -1.99
C SER A 29 -25.13 -6.88 -1.20
N ILE A 30 -25.84 -6.46 -0.15
CA ILE A 30 -25.34 -5.46 0.80
C ILE A 30 -23.99 -5.88 1.42
N HIS A 31 -23.77 -7.19 1.62
CA HIS A 31 -22.48 -7.70 2.10
C HIS A 31 -21.36 -7.44 1.10
N GLN A 32 -21.60 -7.68 -0.19
CA GLN A 32 -20.62 -7.38 -1.23
C GLN A 32 -20.31 -5.88 -1.29
N GLU A 33 -21.29 -5.00 -1.12
CA GLU A 33 -21.08 -3.55 -1.02
C GLU A 33 -20.25 -3.16 0.22
N VAL A 34 -20.58 -3.73 1.38
CA VAL A 34 -19.80 -3.51 2.62
C VAL A 34 -18.34 -3.93 2.44
N PHE A 35 -18.08 -5.10 1.86
CA PHE A 35 -16.71 -5.55 1.61
C PHE A 35 -16.00 -4.72 0.55
N ARG A 36 -16.72 -4.22 -0.47
CA ARG A 36 -16.19 -3.27 -1.46
C ARG A 36 -15.64 -2.01 -0.77
N ASN A 37 -16.45 -1.42 0.11
CA ASN A 37 -16.07 -0.24 0.88
C ASN A 37 -14.88 -0.53 1.82
N ALA A 38 -14.87 -1.70 2.46
CA ALA A 38 -13.75 -2.14 3.28
C ALA A 38 -12.45 -2.31 2.48
N ILE A 39 -12.52 -2.83 1.25
CA ILE A 39 -11.37 -2.95 0.34
C ILE A 39 -10.84 -1.56 -0.04
N VAL A 40 -11.71 -0.65 -0.47
CA VAL A 40 -11.31 0.72 -0.82
C VAL A 40 -10.57 1.35 0.36
N LYS A 41 -11.16 1.26 1.57
CA LYS A 41 -10.51 1.82 2.75
C LYS A 41 -9.21 1.11 3.13
N GLY A 42 -9.17 -0.21 3.00
CA GLY A 42 -7.99 -1.02 3.25
C GLY A 42 -6.82 -0.67 2.33
N CYS A 43 -7.09 -0.39 1.06
CA CYS A 43 -6.08 0.11 0.11
C CYS A 43 -5.49 1.44 0.57
N GLU A 44 -6.33 2.40 0.96
CA GLU A 44 -5.88 3.71 1.43
C GLU A 44 -4.96 3.59 2.65
N LEU A 45 -5.41 2.85 3.66
CA LEU A 45 -4.67 2.66 4.91
C LEU A 45 -3.33 1.96 4.65
N THR A 46 -3.33 0.95 3.78
CA THR A 46 -2.11 0.22 3.40
C THR A 46 -1.12 1.13 2.68
N GLN A 47 -1.57 1.95 1.72
CA GLN A 47 -0.71 2.92 1.02
C GLN A 47 -0.17 4.00 1.96
N GLU A 48 -1.03 4.60 2.77
CA GLU A 48 -0.66 5.65 3.72
C GLU A 48 0.41 5.14 4.70
N THR A 49 0.19 3.95 5.26
CA THR A 49 1.12 3.33 6.22
C THR A 49 2.45 2.99 5.55
N SER A 50 2.42 2.46 4.33
CA SER A 50 3.61 2.16 3.54
C SER A 50 4.45 3.41 3.29
N PHE A 51 3.83 4.52 2.88
CA PHE A 51 4.55 5.77 2.63
C PHE A 51 5.08 6.41 3.90
N LYS A 52 4.36 6.31 5.03
CA LYS A 52 4.88 6.75 6.33
C LYS A 52 6.13 5.97 6.74
N LEU A 53 6.13 4.65 6.55
CA LEU A 53 7.29 3.81 6.83
C LEU A 53 8.46 4.13 5.89
N LEU A 54 8.22 4.34 4.60
CA LEU A 54 9.27 4.74 3.66
C LEU A 54 9.88 6.09 4.00
N LYS A 55 9.06 7.10 4.33
CA LYS A 55 9.55 8.40 4.82
C LYS A 55 10.39 8.23 6.08
N ARG A 56 9.94 7.39 7.03
CA ARG A 56 10.68 7.12 8.25
C ARG A 56 12.03 6.46 7.93
N ALA A 57 12.05 5.43 7.10
CA ALA A 57 13.27 4.76 6.63
C ALA A 57 14.25 5.72 5.95
N LEU A 58 13.75 6.65 5.13
CA LEU A 58 14.57 7.64 4.42
C LEU A 58 15.29 8.62 5.35
N LYS A 59 14.83 8.81 6.60
CA LYS A 59 15.54 9.65 7.58
C LYS A 59 16.92 9.09 7.93
N ASP A 60 17.11 7.77 7.92
CA ASP A 60 18.41 7.13 8.19
C ASP A 60 19.44 7.40 7.07
N PHE A 61 19.00 7.92 5.92
CA PHE A 61 19.86 8.35 4.80
C PHE A 61 20.08 9.87 4.77
N GLY A 62 19.81 10.57 5.89
CA GLY A 62 20.07 12.01 6.03
C GLY A 62 18.98 12.93 5.48
N HIS A 63 17.82 12.40 5.07
CA HIS A 63 16.71 13.23 4.59
C HIS A 63 15.93 13.86 5.74
N GLY A 64 15.81 15.19 5.73
CA GLY A 64 15.06 15.93 6.73
C GLY A 64 13.55 15.67 6.67
N GLY A 65 12.91 15.52 7.83
CA GLY A 65 11.48 15.21 7.94
C GLY A 65 10.57 16.17 7.17
N LYS A 66 10.77 17.49 7.31
CA LYS A 66 9.98 18.51 6.59
C LYS A 66 10.06 18.35 5.06
N LYS A 67 11.25 17.99 4.54
CA LYS A 67 11.45 17.76 3.10
C LYS A 67 10.68 16.53 2.64
N LEU A 68 10.76 15.43 3.40
CA LEU A 68 10.04 14.18 3.10
C LEU A 68 8.52 14.34 3.19
N ASP A 69 8.04 15.20 4.09
CA ASP A 69 6.60 15.43 4.26
C ASP A 69 6.00 16.24 3.11
N ALA A 70 6.73 17.23 2.59
CA ALA A 70 6.35 18.01 1.41
C ALA A 70 6.57 17.28 0.07
N MET A 71 7.28 16.14 0.09
CA MET A 71 7.66 15.42 -1.13
C MET A 71 6.46 14.76 -1.80
N PRO A 72 6.26 14.95 -3.12
CA PRO A 72 5.28 14.20 -3.88
C PRO A 72 5.53 12.69 -3.79
N ILE A 73 4.47 11.89 -3.65
CA ILE A 73 4.60 10.42 -3.48
C ILE A 73 5.36 9.75 -4.63
N LYS A 74 5.19 10.22 -5.88
CA LYS A 74 5.94 9.66 -7.02
C LYS A 74 7.45 9.91 -6.89
N GLU A 75 7.85 11.04 -6.30
CA GLU A 75 9.25 11.36 -6.01
C GLU A 75 9.76 10.55 -4.80
N LEU A 76 8.94 10.41 -3.76
CA LEU A 76 9.24 9.58 -2.58
C LEU A 76 9.58 8.14 -2.99
N LEU A 77 8.78 7.53 -3.86
CA LEU A 77 9.00 6.16 -4.34
C LEU A 77 10.30 6.03 -5.14
N ARG A 78 10.61 7.00 -6.02
CA ARG A 78 11.89 7.02 -6.75
C ARG A 78 13.07 7.15 -5.80
N LEU A 79 12.96 8.02 -4.80
CA LEU A 79 13.99 8.21 -3.79
C LEU A 79 14.19 6.93 -2.97
N SER A 80 13.12 6.24 -2.60
CA SER A 80 13.20 4.92 -1.96
C SER A 80 13.96 3.91 -2.80
N ALA A 81 13.80 3.91 -4.13
CA ALA A 81 14.59 3.05 -5.00
C ALA A 81 16.08 3.41 -5.03
N THR A 82 16.43 4.71 -5.05
CA THR A 82 17.82 5.15 -4.98
C THR A 82 18.57 4.63 -3.75
N HIS A 83 17.85 4.46 -2.62
CA HIS A 83 18.43 3.94 -1.37
C HIS A 83 18.27 2.42 -1.18
N GLY A 84 17.78 1.72 -2.21
CA GLY A 84 17.56 0.27 -2.17
C GLY A 84 16.46 -0.18 -1.20
N LEU A 85 15.52 0.71 -0.87
CA LEU A 85 14.32 0.37 -0.09
C LEU A 85 13.24 -0.25 -0.98
N MET A 86 13.32 -0.02 -2.29
CA MET A 86 12.49 -0.62 -3.33
C MET A 86 13.35 -0.85 -4.58
N ASN A 87 12.94 -1.73 -5.48
CA ASN A 87 13.51 -1.79 -6.82
C ASN A 87 12.66 -0.98 -7.83
N LEU A 88 13.19 -0.74 -9.04
CA LEU A 88 12.51 0.06 -10.05
C LEU A 88 11.17 -0.56 -10.49
N ALA A 89 11.12 -1.88 -10.64
CA ALA A 89 9.89 -2.58 -11.03
C ALA A 89 8.79 -2.46 -9.96
N GLU A 90 9.16 -2.47 -8.67
CA GLU A 90 8.24 -2.17 -7.58
C GLU A 90 7.73 -0.72 -7.68
N VAL A 91 8.62 0.25 -7.87
CA VAL A 91 8.21 1.66 -8.01
C VAL A 91 7.19 1.86 -9.14
N GLU A 92 7.42 1.23 -10.29
CA GLU A 92 6.50 1.28 -11.43
C GLU A 92 5.12 0.70 -11.08
N ARG A 93 5.07 -0.48 -10.43
CA ARG A 93 3.80 -1.07 -9.97
C ARG A 93 3.08 -0.16 -8.97
N TRP A 94 3.81 0.46 -8.04
CA TRP A 94 3.25 1.40 -7.08
C TRP A 94 2.71 2.69 -7.72
N PHE A 95 3.25 3.13 -8.86
CA PHE A 95 2.63 4.20 -9.64
C PHE A 95 1.27 3.77 -10.19
N VAL A 96 1.17 2.56 -10.75
CA VAL A 96 -0.10 2.02 -11.27
C VAL A 96 -1.15 1.93 -10.16
N TYR A 97 -0.80 1.39 -8.99
CA TYR A 97 -1.73 1.28 -7.87
C TYR A 97 -2.25 2.64 -7.39
N ARG A 98 -1.39 3.67 -7.41
CA ARG A 98 -1.76 5.03 -7.02
C ARG A 98 -2.64 5.72 -8.05
N ASP A 99 -2.30 5.58 -9.34
CA ASP A 99 -3.05 6.21 -10.42
C ASP A 99 -4.47 5.59 -10.52
N ASN A 100 -4.59 4.29 -10.25
CA ASN A 100 -5.88 3.61 -10.14
C ASN A 100 -6.77 4.18 -9.00
N ARG A 101 -6.21 4.51 -7.83
CA ARG A 101 -6.97 5.11 -6.71
C ARG A 101 -7.70 6.39 -7.12
N ASN A 102 -7.08 7.22 -7.96
CA ASN A 102 -7.68 8.46 -8.41
C ASN A 102 -8.91 8.23 -9.32
N SER A 103 -8.99 7.07 -9.98
CA SER A 103 -10.12 6.70 -10.84
C SER A 103 -11.29 6.09 -10.06
N THR A 104 -11.01 5.28 -9.05
CA THR A 104 -12.04 4.50 -8.33
C THR A 104 -12.80 5.27 -7.25
N ALA A 105 -12.38 6.47 -6.89
CA ALA A 105 -13.12 7.31 -5.94
C ALA A 105 -14.49 7.77 -6.48
N HIS A 106 -14.69 7.74 -7.80
CA HIS A 106 -15.91 8.21 -8.47
C HIS A 106 -16.73 7.07 -9.10
N ASP A 107 -16.18 5.86 -9.24
CA ASP A 107 -16.85 4.71 -9.84
C ASP A 107 -16.72 3.47 -8.95
N TYR A 108 -17.70 3.33 -8.05
CA TYR A 108 -17.84 2.17 -7.17
C TYR A 108 -18.52 0.98 -7.87
N GLY A 109 -18.83 1.05 -9.17
CA GLY A 109 -19.51 0.01 -9.95
C GLY A 109 -18.54 -0.80 -10.80
N GLU A 110 -18.53 -0.55 -12.10
CA GLU A 110 -17.73 -1.30 -13.08
C GLU A 110 -16.24 -0.99 -12.98
N GLY A 111 -15.85 0.27 -12.74
CA GLY A 111 -14.45 0.68 -12.62
C GLY A 111 -13.73 -0.03 -11.48
N PHE A 112 -14.40 -0.20 -10.33
CA PHE A 112 -13.88 -0.98 -9.22
C PHE A 112 -13.59 -2.44 -9.61
N ALA A 113 -14.52 -3.10 -10.31
CA ALA A 113 -14.37 -4.50 -10.70
C ALA A 113 -13.34 -4.69 -11.81
N LYS A 114 -13.32 -3.79 -12.80
CA LYS A 114 -12.45 -3.91 -13.98
C LYS A 114 -11.00 -3.53 -13.70
N GLN A 115 -10.72 -2.63 -12.76
CA GLN A 115 -9.37 -2.11 -12.56
C GLN A 115 -8.84 -2.39 -11.16
N THR A 116 -9.57 -2.03 -10.10
CA THR A 116 -9.09 -2.23 -8.72
C THR A 116 -8.96 -3.70 -8.35
N LEU A 117 -10.00 -4.52 -8.61
CA LEU A 117 -9.95 -5.93 -8.22
C LEU A 117 -8.82 -6.71 -8.92
N LEU A 118 -8.45 -6.33 -10.15
CA LEU A 118 -7.35 -6.94 -10.89
C LEU A 118 -5.98 -6.59 -10.29
N LEU A 119 -5.82 -5.37 -9.76
CA LEU A 119 -4.56 -4.89 -9.20
C LEU A 119 -4.34 -5.33 -7.75
N LEU A 120 -5.42 -5.64 -7.01
CA LEU A 120 -5.36 -5.96 -5.58
C LEU A 120 -4.40 -7.09 -5.19
N PRO A 121 -4.38 -8.26 -5.87
CA PRO A 121 -3.44 -9.32 -5.51
C PRO A 121 -1.99 -8.86 -5.60
N GLY A 122 -1.62 -8.19 -6.69
CA GLY A 122 -0.27 -7.64 -6.88
C GLY A 122 0.07 -6.57 -5.85
N PHE A 123 -0.89 -5.70 -5.53
CA PHE A 123 -0.72 -4.68 -4.49
C PHE A 123 -0.50 -5.28 -3.10
N ILE A 124 -1.28 -6.28 -2.72
CA ILE A 124 -1.14 -6.99 -1.44
C ILE A 124 0.25 -7.61 -1.35
N ASP A 125 0.70 -8.29 -2.41
CA ASP A 125 2.02 -8.94 -2.44
C ASP A 125 3.17 -7.93 -2.38
N ASP A 126 3.07 -6.81 -3.10
CA ASP A 126 4.06 -5.74 -3.03
C ASP A 126 4.09 -5.08 -1.65
N ALA A 127 2.94 -4.88 -1.01
CA ALA A 127 2.87 -4.33 0.34
C ALA A 127 3.49 -5.29 1.38
N ARG A 128 3.30 -6.61 1.22
CA ARG A 128 3.96 -7.63 2.04
C ARG A 128 5.47 -7.62 1.88
N ARG A 129 5.95 -7.62 0.63
CA ARG A 129 7.39 -7.53 0.34
C ARG A 129 8.01 -6.29 0.97
N LEU A 130 7.34 -5.14 0.85
CA LEU A 130 7.78 -3.90 1.47
C LEU A 130 7.84 -4.02 3.00
N ALA A 131 6.79 -4.56 3.64
CA ALA A 131 6.74 -4.75 5.08
C ALA A 131 7.84 -5.68 5.60
N SER A 132 8.11 -6.78 4.89
CA SER A 132 9.21 -7.70 5.23
C SER A 132 10.55 -7.00 5.06
N HIS A 133 10.82 -6.42 3.88
CA HIS A 133 12.09 -5.77 3.59
C HIS A 133 12.44 -4.67 4.58
N LEU A 134 11.48 -3.79 4.92
CA LEU A 134 11.69 -2.75 5.92
C LEU A 134 11.85 -3.32 7.33
N GLY A 135 11.11 -4.36 7.69
CA GLY A 135 11.24 -5.03 8.98
C GLY A 135 12.60 -5.70 9.15
N ASP A 136 13.07 -6.42 8.13
CA ASP A 136 14.35 -7.13 8.13
C ASP A 136 15.53 -6.16 8.13
N ARG A 137 15.46 -5.10 7.31
CA ARG A 137 16.54 -4.11 7.18
C ARG A 137 16.70 -3.21 8.40
N PHE A 138 15.61 -2.92 9.12
CA PHE A 138 15.60 -2.03 10.28
C PHE A 138 15.21 -2.75 11.57
N ARG A 139 15.53 -4.05 11.64
CA ARG A 139 15.31 -4.88 12.82
C ARG A 139 16.20 -4.44 13.99
N ASP A 140 15.71 -4.67 15.21
CA ASP A 140 16.51 -4.59 16.43
C ASP A 140 17.50 -5.79 16.49
N PRO A 141 18.83 -5.57 16.51
CA PRO A 141 19.77 -6.61 16.90
C PRO A 141 19.72 -6.66 18.44
N GLY A 142 18.86 -7.52 18.98
CA GLY A 142 18.71 -7.69 20.43
C GLY A 142 20.02 -7.89 21.19
#